data_AF-A0A7Z0DNF5-F1
#
_entry.id   AF-A0A7Z0DNF5-F1
#
_cell.length_a   1.000
_cell.length_b   1.000
_cell.length_c   1.000
_cell.angle_alpha   90.00
_cell.angle_beta   90.00
_cell.angle_gamma   90.00
#
_symmetry.space_group_name_H-M   'P 1'
#
loop_
_entity.id
_entity.type
_entity.pdbx_description
1 polymer ?
#
loop_
_entity_poly.entity_id
_entity_poly.type
_entity_poly.pdbx_seq_one_letter_code
_entity_poly.pdbx_strand_id
1 'polypeptide(L)'
;MTWVRTGTEFPADAANVDLSDAAYRTHHEVITWICLVERMDCRIPRRMLRKVATTEGFEVAAKELVGLGWWRDRGDDFEVIHHADTIRSSLGAQRKQRETSKKTSRTYRLNHPGK
;
A
#
# COMPACT_ATOMS: atom_id res chain seq x y z
N MET A 1 9.64 -11.05 2.91
CA MET A 1 9.58 -9.67 3.44
C MET A 1 8.92 -8.80 2.38
N THR A 2 7.74 -8.24 2.63
CA THR A 2 7.09 -7.29 1.72
C THR A 2 7.46 -5.89 2.19
N TRP A 3 8.41 -5.25 1.51
CA TRP A 3 8.76 -3.86 1.77
C TRP A 3 7.95 -2.99 0.83
N VAL A 4 7.14 -2.09 1.38
CA VAL A 4 6.61 -0.98 0.59
C VAL A 4 7.71 0.05 0.48
N ARG A 5 8.19 0.27 -0.73
CA ARG A 5 9.01 1.44 -1.05
C ARG A 5 8.05 2.48 -1.61
N THR A 6 7.74 3.52 -0.83
CA THR A 6 7.16 4.73 -1.39
C THR A 6 8.22 5.38 -2.28
N GLY A 7 7.80 5.99 -3.38
CA GLY A 7 8.73 6.69 -4.25
C GLY A 7 9.34 7.91 -3.54
N THR A 8 10.43 8.43 -4.08
CA THR A 8 11.14 9.59 -3.51
C THR A 8 10.33 10.88 -3.62
N GLU A 9 9.31 10.90 -4.48
CA GLU A 9 8.34 11.98 -4.63
C GLU A 9 7.48 12.17 -3.38
N PHE A 10 7.21 11.11 -2.61
CA PHE A 10 6.23 11.17 -1.53
C PHE A 10 6.55 12.21 -0.43
N PRO A 11 7.77 12.29 0.12
CA PRO A 11 8.10 13.35 1.08
C PRO A 11 8.00 14.76 0.49
N ALA A 12 8.30 14.93 -0.80
CA ALA A 12 8.20 16.22 -1.47
C ALA A 12 6.73 16.61 -1.69
N ASP A 13 5.89 15.68 -2.13
CA ASP A 13 4.45 15.90 -2.30
C ASP A 13 3.77 16.23 -0.98
N ALA A 14 4.16 15.54 0.11
CA ALA A 14 3.66 15.81 1.46
C ALA A 14 4.05 17.21 1.95
N ALA A 15 5.30 17.63 1.71
CA ALA A 15 5.76 18.97 2.05
C ALA A 15 5.04 20.06 1.24
N ASN A 16 4.75 19.81 -0.05
CA ASN A 16 4.08 20.77 -0.92
C ASN A 16 2.63 21.07 -0.52
N VAL A 17 1.99 20.18 0.22
CA VAL A 17 0.60 20.33 0.68
C VAL A 17 0.49 20.58 2.19
N ASP A 18 1.63 20.85 2.86
CA ASP A 18 1.72 21.04 4.31
C ASP A 18 1.04 19.91 5.11
N LEU A 19 1.25 18.66 4.68
CA LEU A 19 0.60 17.50 5.25
C LEU A 19 0.97 17.32 6.73
N SER A 20 -0.03 17.12 7.59
CA SER A 20 0.22 16.87 9.01
C SER A 20 1.01 15.56 9.22
N ASP A 21 1.82 15.51 10.29
CA ASP A 21 2.55 14.29 10.67
C ASP A 21 1.60 13.09 10.86
N ALA A 22 0.42 13.34 11.42
CA ALA A 22 -0.61 12.32 11.59
C ALA A 22 -1.11 11.79 10.25
N ALA A 23 -1.37 12.67 9.27
CA ALA A 23 -1.79 12.30 7.92
C ALA A 23 -0.68 11.59 7.15
N TYR A 24 0.57 12.06 7.25
CA TYR A 24 1.73 11.39 6.63
C TYR A 24 1.87 9.94 7.12
N ARG A 25 1.87 9.73 8.43
CA ARG A 25 2.01 8.38 9.02
C ARG A 25 0.82 7.50 8.69
N THR A 26 -0.41 8.01 8.87
CA THR A 26 -1.64 7.27 8.54
C THR A 26 -1.65 6.83 7.08
N HIS A 27 -1.22 7.71 6.16
CA HIS A 27 -1.10 7.38 4.74
C HIS A 27 -0.12 6.23 4.50
N HIS A 28 1.07 6.32 5.10
CA HIS A 28 2.12 5.30 4.95
C HIS A 28 1.71 3.94 5.54
N GLU A 29 1.09 3.93 6.72
CA GLU A 29 0.57 2.72 7.38
C GLU A 29 -0.49 2.01 6.52
N VAL A 30 -1.41 2.77 5.94
CA VAL A 30 -2.45 2.22 5.06
C VAL A 30 -1.87 1.66 3.77
N ILE A 31 -0.93 2.35 3.12
CA ILE A 31 -0.25 1.81 1.93
C ILE A 31 0.48 0.51 2.29
N THR A 32 1.17 0.48 3.43
CA THR A 32 1.88 -0.71 3.92
C THR A 32 0.92 -1.89 4.07
N TRP A 33 -0.23 -1.66 4.70
CA TRP A 33 -1.24 -2.69 4.87
C TRP A 33 -1.85 -3.14 3.54
N ILE A 34 -2.22 -2.21 2.64
CA ILE A 34 -2.77 -2.54 1.31
C ILE A 34 -1.82 -3.46 0.54
N CYS A 35 -0.52 -3.14 0.56
CA CYS A 35 0.50 -3.97 -0.07
C CYS A 35 0.67 -5.32 0.63
N LEU A 36 0.60 -5.36 1.96
CA LEU A 36 0.66 -6.60 2.74
C LEU A 36 -0.49 -7.56 2.37
N VAL A 37 -1.71 -7.05 2.23
CA VAL A 37 -2.89 -7.85 1.84
C VAL A 37 -3.08 -7.95 0.32
N GLU A 38 -2.17 -7.38 -0.46
CA GLU A 38 -2.16 -7.37 -1.92
C GLU A 38 -3.45 -6.87 -2.58
N ARG A 39 -4.03 -5.81 -2.02
CA ARG A 39 -5.27 -5.20 -2.51
C ARG A 39 -5.01 -4.25 -3.69
N MET A 40 -5.35 -4.72 -4.89
CA MET A 40 -5.19 -3.95 -6.14
C MET A 40 -6.19 -2.79 -6.29
N ASP A 41 -7.31 -2.85 -5.56
CA ASP A 41 -8.31 -1.80 -5.51
C ASP A 41 -7.85 -0.57 -4.72
N CYS A 42 -6.73 -0.68 -3.98
CA CYS A 42 -6.18 0.36 -3.12
C CYS A 42 -7.17 0.84 -2.04
N ARG A 43 -8.06 -0.06 -1.57
CA ARG A 43 -9.11 0.28 -0.60
C ARG A 43 -8.85 -0.26 0.79
N ILE A 44 -9.14 0.56 1.79
CA ILE A 44 -9.20 0.16 3.20
C ILE A 44 -10.61 0.34 3.76
N PRO A 45 -11.25 -0.74 4.29
CA PRO A 45 -12.52 -0.60 4.99
C PRO A 45 -12.38 0.30 6.22
N ARG A 46 -13.36 1.17 6.49
CA ARG A 46 -13.30 2.09 7.66
C ARG A 46 -13.07 1.36 8.98
N ARG A 47 -13.77 0.24 9.18
CA ARG A 47 -13.61 -0.63 10.36
C ARG A 47 -12.19 -1.16 10.57
N MET A 48 -11.41 -1.23 9.49
CA MET A 48 -10.01 -1.66 9.52
C MET A 48 -9.05 -0.50 9.73
N LEU A 49 -9.44 0.74 9.42
CA LEU A 49 -8.57 1.91 9.55
C LEU A 49 -7.98 2.02 10.96
N ARG A 50 -8.82 1.89 12.01
CA ARG A 50 -8.37 1.90 13.41
C ARG A 50 -7.35 0.79 13.76
N LYS A 51 -7.42 -0.36 13.08
CA LYS A 51 -6.51 -1.48 13.34
C LYS A 51 -5.18 -1.34 12.60
N VAL A 52 -5.18 -0.54 11.54
CA VAL A 52 -4.05 -0.37 10.62
C VAL A 52 -3.26 0.89 10.93
N ALA A 53 -3.95 2.02 11.12
CA ALA A 53 -3.34 3.28 11.47
C ALA A 53 -3.12 3.33 12.98
N THR A 54 -1.87 3.22 13.42
CA THR A 54 -1.52 3.24 14.85
C THR A 54 -1.30 4.66 15.36
N THR A 55 -1.27 5.63 14.45
CA THR A 55 -1.09 7.04 14.75
C THR A 55 -2.28 7.62 15.51
N GLU A 56 -2.01 8.38 16.58
CA GLU A 56 -3.05 9.15 17.26
C GLU A 56 -3.70 10.15 16.30
N GLY A 57 -5.02 10.30 16.36
CA GLY A 57 -5.75 11.21 15.46
C GLY A 57 -5.93 10.70 14.02
N PHE A 58 -5.79 9.39 13.76
CA PHE A 58 -5.97 8.81 12.41
C PHE A 58 -7.29 9.19 11.72
N GLU A 59 -8.36 9.47 12.48
CA GLU A 59 -9.65 9.91 11.92
C GLU A 59 -9.59 11.32 11.34
N VAL A 60 -8.87 12.24 12.01
CA VAL A 60 -8.66 13.61 11.53
C VAL A 60 -7.71 13.57 10.33
N ALA A 61 -6.64 12.79 10.43
CA ALA A 61 -5.72 12.51 9.33
C ALA A 61 -6.45 11.96 8.08
N ALA A 62 -7.37 11.02 8.23
CA ALA A 62 -8.15 10.50 7.10
C ALA A 62 -9.02 11.57 6.44
N LYS A 63 -9.62 12.48 7.22
CA LYS A 63 -10.39 13.62 6.68
C LYS A 63 -9.50 14.59 5.92
N GLU A 64 -8.32 14.88 6.45
CA GLU A 64 -7.30 15.72 5.78
C GLU A 64 -6.89 15.10 4.45
N LEU A 65 -6.55 13.81 4.44
CA LEU A 65 -6.17 13.08 3.23
C LEU A 65 -7.30 13.06 2.17
N VAL A 66 -8.55 12.99 2.60
CA VAL A 66 -9.71 13.12 1.69
C VAL A 66 -9.85 14.55 1.19
N GLY A 67 -9.70 15.55 2.06
CA GLY A 67 -9.76 16.97 1.70
C GLY A 67 -8.69 17.39 0.69
N LEU A 68 -7.50 16.79 0.78
CA LEU A 68 -6.40 16.98 -0.18
C LEU A 68 -6.55 16.16 -1.46
N GLY A 69 -7.58 15.32 -1.59
CA GLY A 69 -7.81 14.45 -2.74
C GLY A 69 -6.85 13.26 -2.83
N TRP A 70 -6.01 13.05 -1.82
CA TRP A 70 -5.09 11.91 -1.75
C TRP A 70 -5.83 10.62 -1.51
N TRP A 71 -6.91 10.69 -0.73
CA TRP A 71 -7.88 9.63 -0.52
C TRP A 71 -9.24 10.03 -1.10
N ARG A 72 -10.06 9.02 -1.40
CA ARG A 72 -11.46 9.20 -1.75
C ARG A 72 -12.33 8.45 -0.76
N ASP A 73 -13.31 9.17 -0.21
CA ASP A 73 -14.36 8.58 0.61
C ASP A 73 -15.39 7.86 -0.28
N ARG A 74 -15.69 6.61 0.02
CA ARG A 74 -16.68 5.78 -0.69
C ARG A 74 -17.84 5.34 0.20
N GLY A 75 -18.00 5.95 1.38
CA GLY A 75 -18.98 5.52 2.38
C GLY A 75 -18.39 4.46 3.30
N ASP A 76 -18.34 3.19 2.89
CA ASP A 76 -17.88 2.08 3.75
C ASP A 76 -16.35 1.88 3.77
N ASP A 77 -15.67 2.40 2.76
CA ASP A 77 -14.22 2.32 2.61
C ASP A 77 -13.60 3.65 2.18
N PHE A 78 -12.28 3.73 2.32
CA PHE A 78 -11.45 4.76 1.73
C PHE A 78 -10.62 4.16 0.61
N GLU A 79 -10.52 4.86 -0.50
CA GLU A 79 -9.68 4.52 -1.64
C GLU A 79 -8.45 5.44 -1.66
N VAL A 80 -7.25 4.87 -1.65
CA VAL A 80 -6.01 5.63 -1.83
C VAL A 80 -5.84 5.98 -3.30
N ILE A 81 -5.76 7.28 -3.61
CA ILE A 81 -5.63 7.80 -4.98
C ILE A 81 -4.16 8.15 -5.27
N HIS A 82 -3.51 8.90 -4.37
CA HIS A 82 -2.16 9.46 -4.59
C HIS A 82 -1.11 8.41 -5.01
N HIS A 83 -1.12 7.23 -4.39
CA HIS A 83 -0.14 6.16 -4.64
C HIS A 83 -0.69 4.96 -5.41
N ALA A 84 -1.89 5.06 -5.97
CA ALA A 84 -2.60 3.90 -6.50
C ALA A 84 -1.81 3.15 -7.60
N ASP A 85 -1.19 3.88 -8.52
CA ASP A 85 -0.46 3.28 -9.63
C ASP A 85 0.86 2.66 -9.20
N THR A 86 1.56 3.29 -8.24
CA THR A 86 2.77 2.74 -7.62
C THR A 86 2.46 1.44 -6.87
N ILE A 87 1.37 1.40 -6.10
CA ILE A 87 0.90 0.19 -5.42
C ILE A 87 0.63 -0.93 -6.43
N ARG A 88 -0.18 -0.66 -7.45
CA ARG A 88 -0.57 -1.67 -8.46
C ARG A 88 0.64 -2.20 -9.23
N SER A 89 1.56 -1.31 -9.61
CA SER A 89 2.79 -1.68 -10.32
C SER A 89 3.68 -2.57 -9.45
N SER A 90 3.85 -2.21 -8.18
CA SER A 90 4.63 -3.00 -7.21
C SER A 90 4.01 -4.38 -6.98
N LEU A 91 2.70 -4.46 -6.72
CA LEU A 91 2.00 -5.73 -6.53
C LEU A 91 2.04 -6.61 -7.79
N GLY A 92 1.89 -6.02 -8.97
CA GLY A 92 2.02 -6.72 -10.25
C GLY A 92 3.42 -7.32 -10.43
N ALA A 93 4.47 -6.55 -10.16
CA ALA A 93 5.85 -7.01 -10.23
C ALA A 93 6.12 -8.16 -9.24
N GLN A 94 5.64 -8.04 -8.00
CA GLN A 94 5.79 -9.07 -6.97
C GLN A 94 5.08 -10.38 -7.37
N ARG A 95 3.86 -10.30 -7.91
CA ARG A 95 3.14 -11.47 -8.43
C ARG A 95 3.92 -12.17 -9.54
N LYS A 96 4.38 -11.41 -10.53
CA LYS A 96 5.20 -11.93 -11.64
C LYS A 96 6.49 -12.58 -11.15
N GLN A 97 7.17 -11.98 -10.16
CA GLN A 97 8.37 -12.54 -9.57
C GLN A 97 8.08 -13.89 -8.90
N ARG A 98 7.02 -13.99 -8.09
CA ARG A 98 6.63 -15.25 -7.43
C ARG A 98 6.27 -16.34 -8.44
N GLU A 99 5.56 -16.00 -9.52
CA GLU A 99 5.25 -16.95 -10.58
C GLU A 99 6.50 -17.47 -11.28
N THR A 100 7.45 -16.58 -11.56
CA THR A 100 8.73 -16.93 -12.19
C THR A 100 9.54 -17.83 -11.26
N SER A 101 9.67 -17.46 -9.98
CA SER A 101 10.35 -18.28 -8.98
C SER A 101 9.74 -19.67 -8.84
N LYS A 102 8.40 -19.79 -8.83
CA LYS A 102 7.71 -21.10 -8.82
C LYS A 102 8.06 -21.96 -10.03
N LYS A 103 8.08 -21.37 -11.23
CA LYS A 103 8.45 -22.07 -12.47
C LYS A 103 9.90 -22.54 -12.42
N THR A 104 10.84 -21.65 -12.06
CA THR A 104 12.26 -21.99 -11.93
C THR A 104 12.49 -23.08 -10.89
N SER A 105 11.88 -22.99 -9.72
CA SER A 105 11.97 -24.03 -8.69
C SER A 105 11.38 -25.37 -9.16
N ARG A 106 10.28 -25.35 -9.91
CA ARG A 106 9.68 -26.58 -10.48
C ARG A 106 10.61 -27.20 -11.52
N THR A 107 11.14 -26.42 -12.45
CA THR A 107 12.11 -26.89 -13.46
C THR A 107 13.37 -27.44 -12.79
N TYR A 108 13.88 -26.75 -11.76
CA TYR A 108 15.04 -27.22 -11.00
C TYR A 108 14.78 -28.58 -10.34
N ARG A 109 13.62 -28.77 -9.69
CA ARG A 109 13.22 -30.04 -9.06
C ARG A 109 13.05 -31.17 -10.08
N LEU A 110 12.48 -30.89 -11.25
CA LEU A 110 12.32 -31.88 -12.32
C LEU A 110 13.68 -32.31 -12.90
N ASN A 111 14.64 -31.39 -12.98
CA ASN A 111 15.98 -31.68 -13.48
C ASN A 111 16.92 -32.30 -12.43
N HIS A 112 16.53 -32.33 -11.15
CA HIS A 112 17.32 -32.90 -10.05
C HIS A 112 16.45 -33.74 -9.09
N PRO A 113 15.83 -34.85 -9.56
CA PRO A 113 15.05 -35.72 -8.69
C PRO A 113 15.98 -36.52 -7.77
N GLY A 114 16.00 -36.24 -6.47
CA GLY A 114 16.68 -37.10 -5.47
C GLY A 114 17.77 -36.46 -4.59
N LYS A 115 17.79 -35.14 -4.42
CA LYS A 115 18.47 -34.50 -3.27
C LYS A 115 17.44 -33.94 -2.30
#